data_AF-A0A6N2YNQ5-F1
#
_entry.id   AF-A0A6N2YNQ5-F1
#
_cell.length_a   1.000
_cell.length_b   1.000
_cell.length_c   1.000
_cell.angle_alpha   90.00
_cell.angle_beta   90.00
_cell.angle_gamma   90.00
#
_symmetry.space_group_name_H-M   'P 1'
#
loop_
_entity.id
_entity.type
_entity.pdbx_description
1 polymer ?
#
loop_
_entity_poly.entity_id
_entity_poly.type
_entity_poly.pdbx_seq_one_letter_code
_entity_poly.pdbx_strand_id
1 'polypeptide(L)'
;MKCWQKIVSVFVLTGSLFTGAALSGAAVCAASDNAVTSKAAVSSGSQTGTSELAKQAEVFLGEKNSAAKSVAVPGFAAEAAVLMNADTGEVLVARNENKRMHPASTTKMVTLLTALKLQGTRLDELATISPYAASMEESNLGVKTTDQLPLQAVAEGMMVASGNDAAVVVAENVSGSVYRFALEMNEVAKEAGATKSHFLNPHGLTEVGHYSTALDLAKIAAYGMNIPMFRDFVGDDFYKVPYENRKPVWVRTTNHFIRSKYEGANGLKTGYTEAAGECLIASATRDGHTLIVVLLNDDNRWVDAPALLDYGFAKLGVTGK
;
A
#
# COMPACT_ATOMS: atom_id res chain seq x y z
N MET A 1 17.24 -16.66 33.73
CA MET A 1 18.54 -15.98 33.87
C MET A 1 19.13 -15.74 32.48
N LYS A 2 19.22 -14.46 32.07
CA LYS A 2 19.97 -13.84 30.93
C LYS A 2 19.27 -12.50 30.63
N CYS A 3 19.51 -11.48 31.46
CA CYS A 3 20.42 -10.34 31.27
C CYS A 3 19.95 -9.36 30.17
N TRP A 4 19.17 -8.38 30.61
CA TRP A 4 18.78 -7.15 29.90
C TRP A 4 19.84 -6.07 30.12
N GLN A 5 20.17 -5.27 29.10
CA GLN A 5 20.81 -3.97 29.29
C GLN A 5 19.91 -2.85 28.75
N LYS A 6 19.64 -1.91 29.65
CA LYS A 6 18.91 -0.65 29.47
C LYS A 6 19.80 0.36 28.76
N ILE A 7 19.20 1.25 27.95
CA ILE A 7 19.72 2.59 27.72
C ILE A 7 18.63 3.59 28.10
N VAL A 8 18.97 4.47 29.04
CA VAL A 8 18.23 5.65 29.50
C VAL A 8 19.08 6.85 29.10
N SER A 9 18.50 7.84 28.42
CA SER A 9 19.03 9.21 28.28
C SER A 9 17.81 10.14 28.23
N VAL A 10 17.38 10.70 29.37
CA VAL A 10 17.73 12.04 29.91
C VAL A 10 17.35 13.19 28.96
N PHE A 11 16.23 13.82 29.28
CA PHE A 11 15.81 15.15 28.80
C PHE A 11 16.61 16.25 29.51
N VAL A 12 17.08 17.24 28.76
CA VAL A 12 17.42 18.58 29.29
C VAL A 12 16.72 19.62 28.42
N LEU A 13 15.84 20.39 29.07
CA LEU A 13 15.24 21.62 28.56
C LEU A 13 16.28 22.75 28.58
N THR A 14 16.40 23.49 27.47
CA THR A 14 16.66 24.93 27.51
C THR A 14 15.94 25.61 26.35
N GLY A 15 15.01 26.51 26.67
CA GLY A 15 14.30 27.33 25.70
C GLY A 15 15.10 28.55 25.25
N SER A 16 14.66 29.19 24.18
CA SER A 16 14.87 30.62 23.90
C SER A 16 13.82 31.11 22.91
N LEU A 17 13.14 32.18 23.30
CA LEU A 17 12.21 32.96 22.48
C LEU A 17 12.98 33.66 21.35
N PHE A 18 12.38 33.71 20.15
CA PHE A 18 12.68 34.75 19.17
C PHE A 18 11.37 35.35 18.65
N THR A 19 11.23 36.65 18.88
CA THR A 19 10.16 37.53 18.39
C THR A 19 10.40 37.88 16.92
N GLY A 20 9.45 37.60 16.04
CA GLY A 20 9.46 38.05 14.65
C GLY A 20 8.66 39.35 14.49
N ALA A 21 9.34 40.42 14.08
CA ALA A 21 8.73 41.68 13.65
C ALA A 21 8.49 41.65 12.13
N ALA A 22 7.31 42.10 11.72
CA ALA A 22 6.94 42.36 10.34
C ALA A 22 7.58 43.66 9.85
N LEU A 23 7.94 43.72 8.56
CA LEU A 23 7.91 44.97 7.78
C LEU A 23 7.77 44.66 6.28
N SER A 24 6.86 45.43 5.71
CA SER A 24 6.40 45.55 4.33
C SER A 24 7.45 46.06 3.34
N GLY A 25 7.25 45.76 2.05
CA GLY A 25 7.87 46.53 0.96
C GLY A 25 7.60 45.94 -0.41
N ALA A 26 6.59 46.45 -1.10
CA ALA A 26 6.37 46.26 -2.53
C ALA A 26 7.19 47.28 -3.34
N ALA A 27 7.72 46.90 -4.51
CA ALA A 27 7.60 47.68 -5.75
C ALA A 27 8.26 47.00 -6.96
N VAL A 28 7.57 47.19 -8.08
CA VAL A 28 7.72 46.77 -9.47
C VAL A 28 8.90 47.45 -10.19
N CYS A 29 9.35 46.82 -11.30
CA CYS A 29 9.86 47.37 -12.59
C CYS A 29 11.09 46.57 -13.05
N ALA A 30 11.37 46.28 -14.32
CA ALA A 30 10.69 46.42 -15.60
C ALA A 30 11.46 45.52 -16.61
N ALA A 31 10.81 45.21 -17.73
CA ALA A 31 11.36 44.45 -18.85
C ALA A 31 12.48 45.18 -19.61
N SER A 32 13.32 44.43 -20.32
CA SER A 32 13.70 44.80 -21.69
C SER A 32 14.13 43.58 -22.52
N ASP A 33 13.51 43.49 -23.70
CA ASP A 33 13.89 42.66 -24.84
C ASP A 33 15.26 43.08 -25.40
N ASN A 34 15.94 42.16 -26.07
CA ASN A 34 16.66 42.48 -27.29
C ASN A 34 16.90 41.21 -28.13
N ALA A 35 16.21 41.15 -29.27
CA ALA A 35 16.56 40.34 -30.42
C ALA A 35 17.13 41.26 -31.49
N VAL A 36 18.31 40.95 -32.04
CA VAL A 36 18.71 41.40 -33.38
C VAL A 36 19.49 40.29 -34.09
N THR A 37 19.16 40.19 -35.36
CA THR A 37 19.46 39.24 -36.41
C THR A 37 20.85 39.43 -37.06
N SER A 38 21.35 38.41 -37.75
CA SER A 38 21.97 38.61 -39.07
C SER A 38 21.94 37.35 -39.93
N LYS A 39 21.72 37.58 -41.24
CA LYS A 39 21.61 36.65 -42.37
C LYS A 39 22.97 36.49 -43.07
N ALA A 40 22.99 35.52 -44.00
CA ALA A 40 23.83 35.36 -45.21
C ALA A 40 24.86 34.23 -45.10
N ALA A 41 25.22 33.46 -46.13
CA ALA A 41 24.69 33.22 -47.48
C ALA A 41 25.38 31.94 -48.01
N VAL A 42 24.82 31.37 -49.07
CA VAL A 42 25.27 30.16 -49.77
C VAL A 42 26.53 30.43 -50.61
N SER A 43 27.45 29.47 -50.68
CA SER A 43 28.30 29.28 -51.88
C SER A 43 28.65 27.80 -52.11
N SER A 44 28.80 27.48 -53.39
CA SER A 44 28.96 26.17 -54.02
C SER A 44 30.43 25.70 -54.05
N GLY A 45 30.64 24.38 -54.00
CA GLY A 45 31.95 23.75 -54.23
C GLY A 45 31.82 22.24 -54.43
N SER A 46 32.23 21.77 -55.60
CA SER A 46 32.10 20.42 -56.12
C SER A 46 33.16 19.43 -55.60
N GLN A 47 32.70 18.20 -55.37
CA GLN A 47 33.35 16.87 -55.31
C GLN A 47 34.88 16.75 -55.26
N THR A 48 35.37 15.93 -54.31
CA THR A 48 35.97 14.59 -54.54
C THR A 48 36.61 14.10 -53.24
N GLY A 49 36.21 12.91 -52.74
CA GLY A 49 36.70 12.41 -51.46
C GLY A 49 36.00 11.14 -50.99
N THR A 50 36.33 10.04 -51.67
CA THR A 50 36.51 8.70 -51.09
C THR A 50 35.34 8.06 -50.32
N SER A 51 34.75 7.08 -51.01
CA SER A 51 33.78 6.06 -50.62
C SER A 51 34.22 5.10 -49.50
N GLU A 52 34.96 5.59 -48.50
CA GLU A 52 35.54 4.76 -47.43
C GLU A 52 34.99 5.13 -46.04
N LEU A 53 34.43 6.34 -45.89
CA LEU A 53 33.68 6.74 -44.69
C LEU A 53 32.22 6.23 -44.69
N ALA A 54 31.64 5.96 -45.87
CA ALA A 54 30.28 5.42 -45.96
C ALA A 54 30.19 3.94 -45.55
N LYS A 55 31.27 3.16 -45.76
CA LYS A 55 31.32 1.74 -45.38
C LYS A 55 31.60 1.52 -43.89
N GLN A 56 32.17 2.50 -43.20
CA GLN A 56 32.33 2.46 -41.73
C GLN A 56 31.11 3.02 -40.99
N ALA A 57 30.23 3.77 -41.66
CA ALA A 57 28.94 4.18 -41.11
C ALA A 57 27.89 3.04 -41.12
N GLU A 58 28.02 2.04 -41.99
CA GLU A 58 27.12 0.86 -42.00
C GLU A 58 27.45 -0.19 -40.92
N VAL A 59 28.62 -0.13 -40.27
CA VAL A 59 29.00 -1.07 -39.19
C VAL A 59 28.54 -0.58 -37.80
N PHE A 60 28.09 0.66 -37.68
CA PHE A 60 27.61 1.24 -36.41
C PHE A 60 26.09 1.49 -36.32
N LEU A 61 25.32 1.07 -37.33
CA LEU A 61 23.85 1.11 -37.31
C LEU A 61 23.21 -0.29 -37.20
N GLY A 62 24.00 -1.28 -36.79
CA GLY A 62 23.54 -2.62 -36.44
C GLY A 62 22.75 -2.63 -35.12
N GLU A 63 21.44 -2.76 -35.25
CA GLU A 63 20.57 -3.51 -34.34
C GLU A 63 20.56 -3.10 -32.85
N LYS A 64 20.00 -1.92 -32.57
CA LYS A 64 19.23 -1.70 -31.34
C LYS A 64 17.76 -1.40 -31.66
N ASN A 65 17.15 -2.28 -32.45
CA ASN A 65 15.70 -2.40 -32.50
C ASN A 65 15.31 -3.82 -32.08
N SER A 66 15.65 -4.17 -30.84
CA SER A 66 14.79 -5.07 -30.08
C SER A 66 13.51 -4.30 -29.82
N ALA A 67 12.57 -4.36 -30.77
CA ALA A 67 11.19 -3.96 -30.52
C ALA A 67 10.71 -4.85 -29.36
N ALA A 68 10.81 -4.34 -28.14
CA ALA A 68 10.26 -5.00 -26.97
C ALA A 68 8.79 -5.27 -27.31
N LYS A 69 8.46 -6.55 -27.45
CA LYS A 69 7.11 -6.99 -27.80
C LYS A 69 6.17 -6.33 -26.81
N SER A 70 5.40 -5.32 -27.25
CA SER A 70 4.54 -4.57 -26.35
C SER A 70 3.43 -5.50 -25.90
N VAL A 71 3.57 -6.08 -24.71
CA VAL A 71 2.49 -6.84 -24.08
C VAL A 71 1.34 -5.87 -23.87
N ALA A 72 0.15 -6.19 -24.38
CA ALA A 72 -1.03 -5.39 -24.17
C ALA A 72 -1.48 -5.51 -22.71
N VAL A 73 -1.92 -4.40 -22.11
CA VAL A 73 -2.54 -4.43 -20.78
C VAL A 73 -3.83 -5.26 -20.87
N PRO A 74 -4.04 -6.26 -20.01
CA PRO A 74 -5.29 -7.02 -20.00
C PRO A 74 -6.47 -6.12 -19.62
N GLY A 75 -7.65 -6.44 -20.15
CA GLY A 75 -8.88 -5.77 -19.72
C GLY A 75 -9.21 -6.11 -18.27
N PHE A 76 -9.80 -5.16 -17.54
CA PHE A 76 -10.28 -5.33 -16.17
C PHE A 76 -11.50 -4.44 -15.89
N ALA A 77 -12.34 -4.85 -14.93
CA ALA A 77 -13.64 -4.25 -14.65
C ALA A 77 -13.60 -3.16 -13.56
N ALA A 78 -12.59 -3.16 -12.69
CA ALA A 78 -12.47 -2.21 -11.58
C ALA A 78 -12.77 -0.74 -11.95
N GLU A 79 -13.52 -0.07 -11.08
CA GLU A 79 -13.77 1.37 -11.21
C GLU A 79 -12.51 2.20 -10.97
N ALA A 80 -11.71 1.81 -9.98
CA ALA A 80 -10.39 2.35 -9.72
C ALA A 80 -9.37 1.22 -9.50
N ALA A 81 -8.22 1.33 -10.14
CA ALA A 81 -7.18 0.30 -10.10
C ALA A 81 -5.77 0.89 -10.16
N VAL A 82 -4.82 0.18 -9.56
CA VAL A 82 -3.39 0.38 -9.79
C VAL A 82 -2.64 -0.95 -9.75
N LEU A 83 -1.68 -1.13 -10.63
CA LEU A 83 -0.63 -2.14 -10.52
C LEU A 83 0.69 -1.41 -10.29
N MET A 84 1.35 -1.71 -9.18
CA MET A 84 2.55 -0.99 -8.73
C MET A 84 3.68 -1.98 -8.41
N ASN A 85 4.90 -1.64 -8.83
CA ASN A 85 6.10 -2.26 -8.32
C ASN A 85 6.34 -1.76 -6.88
N ALA A 86 6.27 -2.65 -5.90
CA ALA A 86 6.37 -2.30 -4.50
C ALA A 86 7.78 -1.83 -4.10
N ASP A 87 8.80 -2.30 -4.82
CA ASP A 87 10.22 -2.03 -4.52
C ASP A 87 10.63 -0.63 -4.98
N THR A 88 10.07 -0.16 -6.10
CA THR A 88 10.44 1.12 -6.73
C THR A 88 9.34 2.20 -6.60
N GLY A 89 8.11 1.81 -6.30
CA GLY A 89 6.94 2.68 -6.37
C GLY A 89 6.48 3.00 -7.81
N GLU A 90 7.05 2.34 -8.83
CA GLU A 90 6.66 2.54 -10.23
C GLU A 90 5.25 2.00 -10.48
N VAL A 91 4.40 2.85 -11.05
CA VAL A 91 3.04 2.47 -11.47
C VAL A 91 3.07 1.93 -12.89
N LEU A 92 2.70 0.65 -13.05
CA LEU A 92 2.71 -0.07 -14.32
C LEU A 92 1.37 0.00 -15.06
N VAL A 93 0.27 0.04 -14.30
CA VAL A 93 -1.10 0.19 -14.80
C VAL A 93 -1.87 1.08 -13.83
N ALA A 94 -2.69 1.98 -14.34
CA ALA A 94 -3.56 2.83 -13.53
C ALA A 94 -4.91 3.08 -14.22
N ARG A 95 -5.96 3.14 -13.42
CA ARG A 95 -7.28 3.65 -13.82
C ARG A 95 -7.86 4.37 -12.62
N ASN A 96 -8.18 5.66 -12.74
CA ASN A 96 -8.77 6.44 -11.66
C ASN A 96 -8.03 6.25 -10.32
N GLU A 97 -6.71 6.10 -10.36
CA GLU A 97 -5.90 5.62 -9.23
C GLU A 97 -5.93 6.60 -8.05
N ASN A 98 -6.25 7.87 -8.33
CA ASN A 98 -6.41 8.97 -7.38
C ASN A 98 -7.88 9.27 -7.02
N LYS A 99 -8.84 8.52 -7.55
CA LYS A 99 -10.27 8.70 -7.23
C LYS A 99 -10.53 8.25 -5.79
N ARG A 100 -11.27 9.08 -5.04
CA ARG A 100 -11.72 8.73 -3.69
C ARG A 100 -12.79 7.66 -3.78
N MET A 101 -12.55 6.55 -3.10
CA MET A 101 -13.41 5.37 -3.05
C MET A 101 -13.57 4.93 -1.61
N HIS A 102 -14.66 4.22 -1.30
CA HIS A 102 -14.78 3.53 -0.02
C HIS A 102 -13.84 2.31 -0.01
N PRO A 103 -12.92 2.19 0.97
CA PRO A 103 -11.93 1.11 1.00
C PRO A 103 -12.49 -0.24 1.49
N ALA A 104 -13.67 -0.24 2.14
CA ALA A 104 -14.18 -1.39 2.87
C ALA A 104 -13.11 -2.00 3.80
N SER A 105 -13.13 -3.32 4.03
CA SER A 105 -12.16 -3.99 4.91
C SER A 105 -10.69 -3.92 4.48
N THR A 106 -10.34 -3.34 3.33
CA THR A 106 -8.94 -3.06 3.00
C THR A 106 -8.31 -2.06 4.00
N THR A 107 -9.14 -1.25 4.67
CA THR A 107 -8.79 -0.42 5.84
C THR A 107 -8.01 -1.17 6.92
N LYS A 108 -8.28 -2.47 7.12
CA LYS A 108 -7.65 -3.26 8.19
C LYS A 108 -6.13 -3.41 8.01
N MET A 109 -5.60 -3.17 6.81
CA MET A 109 -4.14 -3.05 6.63
C MET A 109 -3.58 -1.87 7.42
N VAL A 110 -4.25 -0.71 7.39
CA VAL A 110 -3.83 0.47 8.17
C VAL A 110 -3.97 0.19 9.66
N THR A 111 -5.05 -0.47 10.08
CA THR A 111 -5.22 -0.92 11.46
C THR A 111 -4.05 -1.78 11.94
N LEU A 112 -3.65 -2.77 11.13
CA LEU A 112 -2.49 -3.60 11.48
C LEU A 112 -1.21 -2.78 11.56
N LEU A 113 -0.93 -1.91 10.58
CA LEU A 113 0.26 -1.06 10.59
C LEU A 113 0.31 -0.14 11.82
N THR A 114 -0.81 0.49 12.16
CA THR A 114 -0.91 1.34 13.35
C THR A 114 -0.67 0.55 14.63
N ALA A 115 -1.23 -0.66 14.76
CA ALA A 115 -0.96 -1.52 15.90
C ALA A 115 0.52 -1.92 16.01
N LEU A 116 1.12 -2.37 14.90
CA LEU A 116 2.53 -2.77 14.84
C LEU A 116 3.47 -1.61 15.22
N LYS A 117 3.19 -0.41 14.69
CA LYS A 117 4.00 0.79 14.96
C LYS A 117 3.91 1.24 16.43
N LEU A 118 2.71 1.23 17.01
CA LEU A 118 2.49 1.82 18.33
C LEU A 118 2.74 0.85 19.49
N GLN A 119 2.53 -0.45 19.30
CA GLN A 119 2.66 -1.43 20.39
C GLN A 119 3.97 -2.21 20.36
N GLY A 120 4.55 -2.48 19.17
CA GLY A 120 5.77 -3.28 19.06
C GLY A 120 5.68 -4.59 19.84
N THR A 121 6.45 -4.71 20.93
CA THR A 121 6.49 -5.92 21.77
C THR A 121 5.21 -6.17 22.54
N ARG A 122 4.39 -5.15 22.87
CA ARG A 122 3.18 -5.29 23.71
C ARG A 122 2.04 -6.07 23.06
N LEU A 123 2.21 -6.50 21.81
CA LEU A 123 1.24 -7.38 21.15
C LEU A 123 1.17 -8.76 21.81
N ASP A 124 2.17 -9.14 22.61
CA ASP A 124 2.15 -10.39 23.38
C ASP A 124 1.23 -10.34 24.63
N GLU A 125 0.81 -9.15 25.07
CA GLU A 125 -0.10 -8.96 26.20
C GLU A 125 -1.53 -9.43 25.85
N LEU A 126 -2.26 -9.93 26.87
CA LEU A 126 -3.66 -10.30 26.71
C LEU A 126 -4.52 -9.10 26.32
N ALA A 127 -5.34 -9.27 25.29
CA ALA A 127 -6.27 -8.23 24.87
C ALA A 127 -7.44 -8.12 25.85
N THR A 128 -7.83 -6.88 26.15
CA THR A 128 -9.11 -6.58 26.82
C THR A 128 -10.21 -6.42 25.77
N ILE A 129 -11.27 -7.23 25.85
CA ILE A 129 -12.36 -7.22 24.86
C ILE A 129 -13.57 -6.52 25.46
N SER A 130 -13.93 -5.35 24.92
CA SER A 130 -15.10 -4.60 25.38
C SER A 130 -16.42 -5.19 24.87
N PRO A 131 -17.56 -4.93 25.56
CA PRO A 131 -18.87 -5.27 25.03
C PRO A 131 -19.16 -4.62 23.67
N TYR A 132 -18.63 -3.42 23.42
CA TYR A 132 -18.77 -2.73 22.14
C TYR A 132 -18.07 -3.50 21.02
N ALA A 133 -16.80 -3.86 21.21
CA ALA A 133 -16.05 -4.66 20.24
C ALA A 133 -16.74 -6.01 19.96
N ALA A 134 -17.20 -6.70 21.01
CA ALA A 134 -17.92 -7.96 20.88
C ALA A 134 -19.31 -7.85 20.22
N SER A 135 -19.87 -6.63 20.13
CA SER A 135 -21.18 -6.36 19.52
C SER A 135 -21.10 -6.02 18.03
N MET A 136 -19.89 -5.89 17.47
CA MET A 136 -19.71 -5.57 16.05
C MET A 136 -20.39 -6.61 15.16
N GLU A 137 -21.03 -6.15 14.10
CA GLU A 137 -21.77 -7.00 13.16
C GLU A 137 -20.95 -7.27 11.87
N GLU A 138 -21.55 -8.05 10.97
CA GLU A 138 -20.98 -8.54 9.71
C GLU A 138 -19.80 -9.52 9.88
N SER A 139 -18.67 -9.29 9.23
CA SER A 139 -17.51 -10.17 9.28
C SER A 139 -16.84 -10.08 10.65
N ASN A 140 -16.73 -11.20 11.37
CA ASN A 140 -16.22 -11.25 12.75
C ASN A 140 -15.24 -12.41 12.96
N LEU A 141 -14.28 -12.21 13.86
CA LEU A 141 -13.45 -13.26 14.44
C LEU A 141 -14.24 -14.10 15.46
N GLY A 142 -15.27 -13.51 16.06
CA GLY A 142 -16.15 -14.13 17.05
C GLY A 142 -15.57 -14.08 18.46
N VAL A 143 -14.92 -12.96 18.82
CA VAL A 143 -14.36 -12.76 20.16
C VAL A 143 -15.46 -12.49 21.19
N LYS A 144 -15.24 -12.91 22.44
CA LYS A 144 -16.15 -12.68 23.57
C LYS A 144 -15.46 -11.86 24.64
N THR A 145 -16.22 -11.09 25.41
CA THR A 145 -15.69 -10.29 26.53
C THR A 145 -14.95 -11.13 27.59
N THR A 146 -15.21 -12.43 27.64
CA THR A 146 -14.54 -13.36 28.54
C THR A 146 -13.29 -14.00 27.94
N ASP A 147 -13.04 -13.89 26.63
CA ASP A 147 -11.94 -14.59 25.96
C ASP A 147 -10.58 -14.06 26.43
N GLN A 148 -9.60 -14.95 26.56
CA GLN A 148 -8.21 -14.63 26.85
C GLN A 148 -7.35 -15.06 25.67
N LEU A 149 -6.72 -14.10 25.00
CA LEU A 149 -5.76 -14.32 23.92
C LEU A 149 -4.87 -13.07 23.76
N PRO A 150 -3.62 -13.23 23.29
CA PRO A 150 -2.74 -12.09 23.03
C PRO A 150 -3.31 -11.14 21.99
N LEU A 151 -3.00 -9.84 22.10
CA LEU A 151 -3.39 -8.83 21.11
C LEU A 151 -2.86 -9.13 19.71
N GLN A 152 -1.68 -9.76 19.63
CA GLN A 152 -1.10 -10.29 18.39
C GLN A 152 -2.06 -11.26 17.70
N ALA A 153 -2.64 -12.19 18.46
CA ALA A 153 -3.57 -13.18 17.94
C ALA A 153 -4.89 -12.56 17.45
N VAL A 154 -5.32 -11.48 18.11
CA VAL A 154 -6.46 -10.68 17.63
C VAL A 154 -6.12 -10.00 16.30
N ALA A 155 -4.93 -9.40 16.18
CA ALA A 155 -4.50 -8.71 14.97
C ALA A 155 -4.28 -9.65 13.78
N GLU A 156 -3.70 -10.84 14.00
CA GLU A 156 -3.53 -11.88 12.99
C GLU A 156 -4.90 -12.45 12.57
N GLY A 157 -5.75 -12.80 13.55
CA GLY A 157 -7.13 -13.23 13.31
C GLY A 157 -7.97 -12.18 12.57
N MET A 158 -7.76 -10.89 12.83
CA MET A 158 -8.39 -9.78 12.11
C MET A 158 -8.05 -9.83 10.61
N MET A 159 -6.80 -10.06 10.24
CA MET A 159 -6.39 -10.09 8.83
C MET A 159 -6.94 -11.31 8.11
N VAL A 160 -6.95 -12.47 8.77
CA VAL A 160 -7.43 -13.72 8.19
C VAL A 160 -8.97 -13.74 8.09
N ALA A 161 -9.67 -13.52 9.20
CA ALA A 161 -11.13 -13.57 9.24
C ALA A 161 -11.81 -12.29 8.74
N SER A 162 -11.06 -11.20 8.55
CA SER A 162 -11.58 -9.86 8.27
C SER A 162 -12.48 -9.29 9.39
N GLY A 163 -12.28 -9.75 10.63
CA GLY A 163 -13.15 -9.46 11.78
C GLY A 163 -13.24 -7.98 12.16
N ASN A 164 -14.44 -7.44 12.20
CA ASN A 164 -14.76 -6.08 12.63
C ASN A 164 -14.61 -5.94 14.15
N ASP A 165 -15.11 -6.93 14.89
CA ASP A 165 -14.89 -7.11 16.33
C ASP A 165 -13.39 -7.02 16.69
N ALA A 166 -12.55 -7.81 16.02
CA ALA A 166 -11.11 -7.84 16.23
C ALA A 166 -10.45 -6.49 15.93
N ALA A 167 -10.89 -5.78 14.88
CA ALA A 167 -10.37 -4.45 14.55
C ALA A 167 -10.69 -3.41 15.64
N VAL A 168 -11.88 -3.49 16.25
CA VAL A 168 -12.24 -2.62 17.39
C VAL A 168 -11.43 -2.99 18.64
N VAL A 169 -11.26 -4.29 18.94
CA VAL A 169 -10.38 -4.74 20.04
C VAL A 169 -8.98 -4.18 19.86
N VAL A 170 -8.41 -4.28 18.64
CA VAL A 170 -7.10 -3.71 18.34
C VAL A 170 -7.07 -2.20 18.61
N ALA A 171 -8.05 -1.46 18.10
CA ALA A 171 -8.10 -0.02 18.30
C ALA A 171 -8.17 0.41 19.78
N GLU A 172 -9.04 -0.26 20.55
CA GLU A 172 -9.23 0.03 21.98
C GLU A 172 -8.02 -0.32 22.83
N ASN A 173 -7.37 -1.46 22.57
CA ASN A 173 -6.17 -1.85 23.33
C ASN A 173 -4.95 -1.00 22.97
N VAL A 174 -4.85 -0.55 21.71
CA VAL A 174 -3.70 0.24 21.25
C VAL A 174 -3.79 1.70 21.70
N SER A 175 -4.96 2.34 21.54
CA SER A 175 -5.11 3.80 21.72
C SER A 175 -6.17 4.20 22.75
N GLY A 176 -6.81 3.23 23.41
CA GLY A 176 -7.86 3.45 24.41
C GLY A 176 -9.23 3.77 23.84
N SER A 177 -9.35 4.11 22.55
CA SER A 177 -10.63 4.29 21.86
C SER A 177 -10.48 4.22 20.34
N VAL A 178 -11.58 3.88 19.66
CA VAL A 178 -11.67 3.91 18.18
C VAL A 178 -11.34 5.29 17.62
N TYR A 179 -11.86 6.36 18.23
CA TYR A 179 -11.62 7.73 17.77
C TYR A 179 -10.12 8.09 17.80
N ARG A 180 -9.43 7.84 18.93
CA ARG A 180 -8.00 8.13 19.03
C ARG A 180 -7.19 7.27 18.07
N PHE A 181 -7.55 6.00 17.95
CA PHE A 181 -6.90 5.10 17.00
C PHE A 181 -7.05 5.57 15.55
N ALA A 182 -8.22 6.07 15.15
CA ALA A 182 -8.45 6.61 13.81
C ALA A 182 -7.55 7.83 13.51
N LEU A 183 -7.27 8.70 14.49
CA LEU A 183 -6.30 9.80 14.30
C LEU A 183 -4.91 9.23 13.99
N GLU A 184 -4.45 8.24 14.75
CA GLU A 184 -3.16 7.58 14.52
C GLU A 184 -3.11 6.80 13.19
N MET A 185 -4.23 6.20 12.77
CA MET A 185 -4.32 5.57 11.44
C MET A 185 -4.03 6.56 10.31
N ASN A 186 -4.52 7.79 10.43
CA ASN A 186 -4.27 8.82 9.42
C ASN A 186 -2.82 9.29 9.40
N GLU A 187 -2.17 9.40 10.57
CA GLU A 187 -0.73 9.70 10.63
C GLU A 187 0.11 8.57 10.02
N VAL A 188 -0.21 7.30 10.33
CA VAL A 188 0.48 6.14 9.72
C VAL A 188 0.26 6.06 8.22
N ALA A 189 -0.96 6.32 7.74
CA ALA A 189 -1.22 6.38 6.30
C ALA A 189 -0.40 7.48 5.61
N LYS A 190 -0.29 8.66 6.24
CA LYS A 190 0.52 9.76 5.73
C LYS A 190 2.01 9.42 5.67
N GLU A 191 2.53 8.73 6.68
CA GLU A 191 3.91 8.22 6.67
C GLU A 191 4.16 7.21 5.55
N ALA A 192 3.18 6.37 5.23
CA ALA A 192 3.22 5.49 4.06
C ALA A 192 3.06 6.24 2.72
N GLY A 193 2.90 7.58 2.73
CA GLY A 193 2.73 8.41 1.54
C GLY A 193 1.30 8.43 0.99
N ALA A 194 0.32 7.92 1.75
CA ALA A 194 -1.09 7.90 1.42
C ALA A 194 -1.82 9.19 1.89
N THR A 195 -1.53 10.30 1.22
CA THR A 195 -2.01 11.65 1.61
C THR A 195 -3.40 12.01 1.08
N LYS A 196 -4.02 11.14 0.28
CA LYS A 196 -5.37 11.30 -0.28
C LYS A 196 -6.37 10.32 0.37
N SER A 197 -6.07 9.88 1.58
CA SER A 197 -6.87 8.95 2.37
C SER A 197 -7.34 9.60 3.67
N HIS A 198 -8.47 9.13 4.18
CA HIS A 198 -9.00 9.53 5.48
C HIS A 198 -9.76 8.36 6.12
N PHE A 199 -9.30 7.90 7.28
CA PHE A 199 -9.86 6.78 8.01
C PHE A 199 -10.56 7.25 9.28
N LEU A 200 -11.80 6.79 9.47
CA LEU A 200 -12.64 7.14 10.63
C LEU A 200 -12.85 5.98 11.61
N ASN A 201 -12.61 4.75 11.16
CA ASN A 201 -12.82 3.53 11.93
C ASN A 201 -11.80 2.45 11.52
N PRO A 202 -11.53 1.44 12.36
CA PRO A 202 -10.45 0.46 12.12
C PRO A 202 -10.87 -0.69 11.20
N HIS A 203 -12.15 -0.81 10.87
CA HIS A 203 -12.69 -1.97 10.16
C HIS A 203 -13.05 -1.68 8.71
N GLY A 204 -13.33 -0.43 8.35
CA GLY A 204 -13.73 -0.01 7.00
C GLY A 204 -15.22 -0.12 6.71
N LEU A 205 -16.08 -0.14 7.74
CA LEU A 205 -17.52 0.00 7.50
C LEU A 205 -17.80 1.40 6.96
N THR A 206 -18.80 1.51 6.08
CA THR A 206 -19.12 2.73 5.36
C THR A 206 -19.47 3.86 6.32
N GLU A 207 -18.74 4.97 6.19
CA GLU A 207 -18.96 6.18 6.98
C GLU A 207 -18.63 7.40 6.11
N VAL A 208 -19.42 8.48 6.25
CA VAL A 208 -19.20 9.70 5.48
C VAL A 208 -17.84 10.30 5.86
N GLY A 209 -16.97 10.46 4.87
CA GLY A 209 -15.60 10.92 5.09
C GLY A 209 -14.59 9.80 5.30
N HIS A 210 -14.99 8.53 5.34
CA HIS A 210 -14.07 7.38 5.32
C HIS A 210 -13.78 6.96 3.87
N TYR A 211 -12.58 7.26 3.38
CA TYR A 211 -12.19 7.00 2.00
C TYR A 211 -10.68 6.76 1.84
N SER A 212 -10.32 6.15 0.71
CA SER A 212 -8.93 6.09 0.23
C SER A 212 -8.91 6.17 -1.30
N THR A 213 -7.76 5.92 -1.91
CA THR A 213 -7.58 5.82 -3.37
C THR A 213 -6.82 4.54 -3.70
N ALA A 214 -6.91 4.04 -4.94
CA ALA A 214 -6.18 2.82 -5.31
C ALA A 214 -4.66 3.00 -5.15
N LEU A 215 -4.13 4.18 -5.52
CA LEU A 215 -2.72 4.50 -5.36
C LEU A 215 -2.28 4.56 -3.90
N ASP A 216 -3.08 5.21 -3.04
CA ASP A 216 -2.77 5.29 -1.61
C ASP A 216 -2.79 3.92 -0.93
N LEU A 217 -3.78 3.08 -1.26
CA LEU A 217 -3.85 1.71 -0.76
C LEU A 217 -2.66 0.86 -1.23
N ALA A 218 -2.17 1.07 -2.45
CA ALA A 218 -0.97 0.40 -2.94
C ALA A 218 0.29 0.85 -2.18
N LYS A 219 0.40 2.13 -1.84
CA LYS A 219 1.50 2.65 -1.01
C LYS A 219 1.46 2.12 0.42
N ILE A 220 0.27 2.09 1.03
CA ILE A 220 0.06 1.48 2.36
C ILE A 220 0.50 0.01 2.34
N ALA A 221 0.09 -0.73 1.31
CA ALA A 221 0.51 -2.11 1.12
C ALA A 221 2.03 -2.24 0.95
N ALA A 222 2.66 -1.43 0.09
CA ALA A 222 4.12 -1.47 -0.12
C ALA A 222 4.89 -1.13 1.16
N TYR A 223 4.43 -0.13 1.92
CA TYR A 223 4.98 0.20 3.22
C TYR A 223 4.90 -1.00 4.18
N GLY A 224 3.73 -1.64 4.26
CA GLY A 224 3.53 -2.81 5.12
C GLY A 224 4.35 -4.03 4.73
N MET A 225 4.54 -4.29 3.44
CA MET A 225 5.31 -5.44 2.96
C MET A 225 6.80 -5.39 3.37
N ASN A 226 7.31 -4.22 3.79
CA ASN A 226 8.65 -4.07 4.39
C ASN A 226 8.71 -4.48 5.87
N ILE A 227 7.58 -4.79 6.51
CA ILE A 227 7.49 -5.18 7.92
C ILE A 227 7.22 -6.69 7.99
N PRO A 228 8.15 -7.52 8.52
CA PRO A 228 8.01 -8.97 8.52
C PRO A 228 6.69 -9.48 9.10
N MET A 229 6.29 -8.98 10.28
CA MET A 229 5.05 -9.40 10.92
C MET A 229 3.79 -9.01 10.13
N PHE A 230 3.82 -7.88 9.41
CA PHE A 230 2.72 -7.51 8.53
C PHE A 230 2.60 -8.53 7.38
N ARG A 231 3.73 -8.84 6.72
CA ARG A 231 3.78 -9.82 5.62
C ARG A 231 3.30 -11.19 6.06
N ASP A 232 3.67 -11.61 7.26
CA ASP A 232 3.25 -12.91 7.80
C ASP A 232 1.71 -12.94 7.95
N PHE A 233 1.11 -11.95 8.63
CA PHE A 233 -0.33 -11.96 8.92
C PHE A 233 -1.21 -11.80 7.68
N VAL A 234 -0.77 -11.03 6.69
CA VAL A 234 -1.53 -10.84 5.45
C VAL A 234 -1.41 -12.03 4.49
N GLY A 235 -0.37 -12.85 4.66
CA GLY A 235 -0.08 -14.01 3.81
C GLY A 235 -0.78 -15.30 4.24
N ASP A 236 -1.39 -15.34 5.43
CA ASP A 236 -1.97 -16.56 5.99
C ASP A 236 -3.20 -17.07 5.22
N ASP A 237 -3.20 -18.35 4.85
CA ASP A 237 -4.38 -19.07 4.35
C ASP A 237 -5.30 -19.49 5.50
N PHE A 238 -4.71 -19.95 6.61
CA PHE A 238 -5.41 -20.40 7.80
C PHE A 238 -4.69 -19.93 9.05
N TYR A 239 -5.47 -19.61 10.08
CA TYR A 239 -4.94 -19.29 11.39
C TYR A 239 -5.69 -20.04 12.48
N LYS A 240 -4.94 -20.61 13.43
CA LYS A 240 -5.49 -21.29 14.61
C LYS A 240 -5.44 -20.32 15.79
N VAL A 241 -6.55 -19.64 16.04
CA VAL A 241 -6.66 -18.62 17.08
C VAL A 241 -6.39 -19.25 18.45
N PRO A 242 -5.32 -18.85 19.17
CA PRO A 242 -4.86 -19.49 20.39
C PRO A 242 -5.56 -18.93 21.63
N TYR A 243 -6.86 -19.21 21.79
CA TYR A 243 -7.56 -18.89 23.04
C TYR A 243 -6.96 -19.66 24.22
N GLU A 244 -6.64 -18.97 25.31
CA GLU A 244 -6.05 -19.56 26.53
C GLU A 244 -7.10 -20.21 27.43
N ASN A 245 -8.31 -19.65 27.45
CA ASN A 245 -9.39 -20.06 28.34
C ASN A 245 -10.56 -20.77 27.63
N ARG A 246 -10.43 -21.06 26.33
CA ARG A 246 -11.34 -21.93 25.59
C ARG A 246 -10.63 -22.67 24.46
N LYS A 247 -11.33 -23.58 23.79
CA LYS A 247 -10.75 -24.34 22.67
C LYS A 247 -10.31 -23.39 21.54
N PRO A 248 -9.11 -23.57 20.98
CA PRO A 248 -8.67 -22.85 19.79
C PRO A 248 -9.63 -23.07 18.61
N VAL A 249 -9.77 -22.05 17.77
CA VAL A 249 -10.64 -22.06 16.59
C VAL A 249 -9.81 -21.84 15.33
N TRP A 250 -10.09 -22.61 14.29
CA TRP A 250 -9.51 -22.38 12.97
C TRP A 250 -10.33 -21.37 12.19
N VAL A 251 -9.68 -20.33 11.69
CA VAL A 251 -10.23 -19.41 10.71
C VAL A 251 -9.48 -19.54 9.40
N ARG A 252 -10.18 -19.29 8.29
CA ARG A 252 -9.62 -19.32 6.95
C ARG A 252 -9.72 -17.95 6.32
N THR A 253 -8.72 -17.58 5.53
CA THR A 253 -8.69 -16.30 4.84
C THR A 253 -9.88 -16.11 3.91
N THR A 254 -10.45 -14.89 3.93
CA THR A 254 -11.44 -14.44 2.94
C THR A 254 -10.80 -14.25 1.57
N ASN A 255 -9.47 -14.15 1.49
CA ASN A 255 -8.75 -13.88 0.26
C ASN A 255 -8.67 -15.12 -0.65
N HIS A 256 -9.52 -15.18 -1.69
CA HIS A 256 -9.48 -16.28 -2.67
C HIS A 256 -8.16 -16.31 -3.47
N PHE A 257 -7.47 -15.18 -3.62
CA PHE A 257 -6.20 -15.10 -4.33
C PHE A 257 -5.07 -15.89 -3.63
N ILE A 258 -5.02 -15.87 -2.30
CA ILE A 258 -4.10 -16.73 -1.52
C ILE A 258 -4.49 -18.20 -1.66
N ARG A 259 -5.80 -18.48 -1.65
CA ARG A 259 -6.34 -19.85 -1.74
C ARG A 259 -6.18 -20.49 -3.11
N SER A 260 -6.15 -19.70 -4.18
CA SER A 260 -5.94 -20.18 -5.54
C SER A 260 -4.51 -20.66 -5.80
N LYS A 261 -3.59 -20.41 -4.86
CA LYS A 261 -2.15 -20.75 -4.97
C LYS A 261 -1.53 -20.13 -6.23
N TYR A 262 -1.94 -18.91 -6.56
CA TYR A 262 -1.26 -18.11 -7.57
C TYR A 262 0.23 -18.02 -7.22
N GLU A 263 1.10 -18.31 -8.18
CA GLU A 263 2.54 -18.39 -7.94
C GLU A 263 3.08 -17.04 -7.43
N GLY A 264 3.77 -17.09 -6.30
CA GLY A 264 4.32 -15.91 -5.63
C GLY A 264 3.33 -15.17 -4.72
N ALA A 265 2.05 -15.57 -4.66
CA ALA A 265 1.04 -14.90 -3.85
C ALA A 265 1.43 -14.84 -2.37
N ASN A 266 1.37 -13.65 -1.79
CA ASN A 266 1.77 -13.39 -0.40
C ASN A 266 0.91 -12.32 0.30
N GLY A 267 -0.34 -12.12 -0.15
CA GLY A 267 -1.27 -11.18 0.46
C GLY A 267 -2.37 -10.67 -0.49
N LEU A 268 -3.11 -9.61 -0.15
CA LEU A 268 -3.02 -8.80 1.07
C LEU A 268 -4.36 -8.74 1.80
N LYS A 269 -5.38 -8.14 1.19
CA LYS A 269 -6.66 -7.95 1.86
C LYS A 269 -7.84 -7.76 0.91
N THR A 270 -8.96 -8.38 1.24
CA THR A 270 -10.26 -8.18 0.60
C THR A 270 -11.08 -7.10 1.33
N GLY A 271 -12.05 -6.52 0.64
CA GLY A 271 -13.09 -5.70 1.27
C GLY A 271 -14.39 -5.75 0.48
N TYR A 272 -15.50 -5.62 1.19
CA TYR A 272 -16.81 -5.40 0.60
C TYR A 272 -17.66 -4.57 1.56
N THR A 273 -18.37 -3.60 1.02
CA THR A 273 -19.60 -3.01 1.58
C THR A 273 -20.48 -2.66 0.39
N GLU A 274 -21.78 -2.44 0.59
CA GLU A 274 -22.67 -2.01 -0.50
C GLU A 274 -22.17 -0.74 -1.20
N ALA A 275 -21.56 0.20 -0.45
CA ALA A 275 -21.05 1.46 -0.99
C ALA A 275 -19.67 1.34 -1.66
N ALA A 276 -18.85 0.38 -1.24
CA ALA A 276 -17.52 0.16 -1.82
C ALA A 276 -17.55 -0.73 -3.07
N GLY A 277 -18.56 -1.59 -3.17
CA GLY A 277 -18.50 -2.74 -4.05
C GLY A 277 -17.40 -3.71 -3.61
N GLU A 278 -16.99 -4.56 -4.54
CA GLU A 278 -16.01 -5.60 -4.29
C GLU A 278 -14.57 -5.08 -4.42
N CYS A 279 -13.79 -5.16 -3.36
CA CYS A 279 -12.42 -4.65 -3.30
C CYS A 279 -11.41 -5.78 -3.07
N LEU A 280 -10.25 -5.70 -3.75
CA LEU A 280 -9.12 -6.58 -3.53
C LEU A 280 -7.81 -5.81 -3.62
N ILE A 281 -6.95 -6.05 -2.65
CA ILE A 281 -5.52 -5.75 -2.73
C ILE A 281 -4.79 -7.08 -2.68
N ALA A 282 -4.02 -7.36 -3.72
CA ALA A 282 -3.26 -8.59 -3.86
C ALA A 282 -1.80 -8.27 -4.10
N SER A 283 -0.91 -9.11 -3.58
CA SER A 283 0.52 -9.02 -3.85
C SER A 283 1.10 -10.37 -4.21
N ALA A 284 2.10 -10.35 -5.08
CA ALA A 284 2.91 -11.51 -5.38
C ALA A 284 4.38 -11.10 -5.52
N THR A 285 5.28 -12.01 -5.17
CA THR A 285 6.72 -11.86 -5.36
C THR A 285 7.26 -12.99 -6.23
N ARG A 286 7.98 -12.65 -7.31
CA ARG A 286 8.69 -13.59 -8.20
C ARG A 286 10.06 -13.03 -8.51
N ASP A 287 11.10 -13.86 -8.45
CA ASP A 287 12.50 -13.49 -8.71
C ASP A 287 12.96 -12.21 -7.97
N GLY A 288 12.50 -12.02 -6.73
CA GLY A 288 12.83 -10.87 -5.90
C GLY A 288 12.08 -9.58 -6.23
N HIS A 289 11.19 -9.59 -7.22
CA HIS A 289 10.32 -8.46 -7.56
C HIS A 289 8.95 -8.61 -6.90
N THR A 290 8.52 -7.60 -6.16
CA THR A 290 7.20 -7.60 -5.52
C THR A 290 6.25 -6.66 -6.26
N LEU A 291 5.13 -7.21 -6.73
CA LEU A 291 4.06 -6.44 -7.36
C LEU A 291 2.84 -6.38 -6.44
N ILE A 292 2.15 -5.24 -6.47
CA ILE A 292 0.90 -5.00 -5.75
C ILE A 292 -0.14 -4.55 -6.77
N VAL A 293 -1.29 -5.23 -6.78
CA VAL A 293 -2.47 -4.80 -7.53
C VAL A 293 -3.57 -4.41 -6.55
N VAL A 294 -4.18 -3.26 -6.79
CA VAL A 294 -5.37 -2.77 -6.08
C VAL A 294 -6.51 -2.66 -7.08
N LEU A 295 -7.64 -3.26 -6.76
CA LEU A 295 -8.89 -3.24 -7.53
C LEU A 295 -10.00 -2.80 -6.59
N LEU A 296 -10.63 -1.66 -6.88
CA LEU A 296 -11.75 -1.11 -6.12
C LEU A 296 -13.01 -1.12 -6.98
N ASN A 297 -14.09 -1.66 -6.42
CA ASN A 297 -15.36 -1.92 -7.10
C ASN A 297 -15.16 -2.78 -8.36
N ASP A 298 -14.75 -4.02 -8.15
CA ASP A 298 -14.45 -5.02 -9.19
C ASP A 298 -15.05 -6.40 -8.86
N ASP A 299 -16.16 -6.72 -9.54
CA ASP A 299 -16.83 -8.02 -9.42
C ASP A 299 -16.00 -9.19 -9.97
N ASN A 300 -15.03 -8.90 -10.85
CA ASN A 300 -14.14 -9.89 -11.48
C ASN A 300 -12.73 -9.91 -10.87
N ARG A 301 -12.54 -9.31 -9.68
CA ARG A 301 -11.23 -9.18 -9.02
C ARG A 301 -10.38 -10.44 -8.94
N TRP A 302 -11.00 -11.63 -8.89
CA TRP A 302 -10.30 -12.91 -8.82
C TRP A 302 -9.68 -13.35 -10.15
N VAL A 303 -10.15 -12.81 -11.27
CA VAL A 303 -9.62 -13.02 -12.62
C VAL A 303 -8.69 -11.87 -12.99
N ASP A 304 -9.10 -10.63 -12.69
CA ASP A 304 -8.41 -9.42 -13.09
C ASP A 304 -7.07 -9.24 -12.35
N ALA A 305 -7.00 -9.57 -11.06
CA ALA A 305 -5.76 -9.46 -10.30
C ALA A 305 -4.64 -10.38 -10.83
N PRO A 306 -4.83 -11.70 -11.02
CA PRO A 306 -3.85 -12.57 -11.67
C PRO A 306 -3.41 -12.06 -13.05
N ALA A 307 -4.35 -11.63 -13.89
CA ALA A 307 -4.02 -11.15 -15.24
C ALA A 307 -3.12 -9.90 -15.22
N LEU A 308 -3.43 -8.94 -14.35
CA LEU A 308 -2.61 -7.73 -14.18
C LEU A 308 -1.23 -8.05 -13.59
N LEU A 309 -1.15 -8.95 -12.61
CA LEU A 309 0.12 -9.36 -12.03
C LEU A 309 1.00 -10.10 -13.06
N ASP A 310 0.42 -11.02 -13.85
CA ASP A 310 1.13 -11.70 -14.94
C ASP A 310 1.64 -10.69 -15.99
N TYR A 311 0.83 -9.70 -16.35
CA TYR A 311 1.27 -8.59 -17.19
C TYR A 311 2.47 -7.84 -16.60
N GLY A 312 2.41 -7.53 -15.30
CA GLY A 312 3.49 -6.82 -14.59
C GLY A 312 4.79 -7.61 -14.56
N PHE A 313 4.73 -8.90 -14.22
CA PHE A 313 5.92 -9.76 -14.22
C PHE A 313 6.51 -9.93 -15.63
N ALA A 314 5.66 -10.10 -16.65
CA ALA A 314 6.11 -10.14 -18.04
C ALA A 314 6.80 -8.83 -18.47
N LYS A 315 6.31 -7.67 -18.00
CA LYS A 315 6.94 -6.36 -18.23
C LYS A 315 8.31 -6.25 -17.57
N LEU A 316 8.51 -6.89 -16.42
CA LEU A 316 9.80 -6.97 -15.73
C LEU A 316 10.74 -8.06 -16.29
N GLY A 317 10.29 -8.83 -17.29
CA GLY A 317 11.06 -9.96 -17.84
C GLY A 317 11.10 -11.20 -16.93
N VAL A 318 10.29 -11.21 -15.87
CA VAL A 318 10.16 -12.33 -14.93
C VAL A 318 9.13 -13.29 -15.49
N THR A 319 9.61 -14.42 -16.03
CA THR A 319 8.77 -15.42 -16.72
C THR A 319 9.03 -16.82 -16.18
N GLY A 320 8.76 -17.00 -14.88
CA GLY A 320 8.59 -18.31 -14.25
C GLY A 320 7.10 -18.63 -14.08
N LYS A 321 6.75 -19.92 -14.21
CA LYS A 321 5.50 -20.56 -13.77
C LYS A 321 5.86 -21.78 -12.93
#